data_AF-A0A9C8W1J0-F1
#
_entry.id   AF-A0A9C8W1J0-F1
#
_cell.length_a   1.000
_cell.length_b   1.000
_cell.length_c   1.000
_cell.angle_alpha   90.00
_cell.angle_beta   90.00
_cell.angle_gamma   90.00
#
_symmetry.space_group_name_H-M   'P 1'
#
loop_
_entity.id
_entity.type
_entity.pdbx_description
1 polymer ?
#
loop_
_entity_poly.entity_id
_entity_poly.type
_entity_poly.pdbx_seq_one_letter_code
_entity_poly.pdbx_strand_id
1 'polypeptide(L)'
;MAGQLKSVGELLAETWEEYKVRGLPILGVMLLSSVLVLLAIVLAGITLVLLMGGPAPLMAQIESGRIPLPFLLPLMAVLFLAMSLCIFWGQSAVLAVTVDKDIGIIRALGVGWRRMWSLAWILLLAGGIVMTGSLLIVPGLIFSVWFAFAAFILYGEDRRGLDALFASRACVRGHFWNTLFKLFIIWLISILISLVPLVGQVLSFLFVPFVLLFMKAMYRDLKEQREDDAIRGSRVLWGGLAAIGIMLPALGLVGAAVSLAPQWSELVRQMRQGHTAMMQQHRNRPRRHVPAGRQEGRAVQRPLPVQPLPGQAVWRDPVGDVAAAGLSRWLDIRSVAAMGREESLLVDVRLANPVVAFFNAAAASSNSFSPLMTLYLDTDVDRQTGGTAAGSSGRGGYDRAVEVVLEADPATAARGRVHVSTYRLEGRQRVSLGTLPEGGVSLNSHGIRLRLPYALLGLERGGRLRICYREYGQEQGGGLVKDSLITLP
;
A
#
# COMPACT_ATOMS: atom_id res chain seq x y z
N MET A 1 -22.41 -10.78 48.23
CA MET A 1 -21.54 -11.76 47.54
C MET A 1 -21.44 -11.32 46.10
N ALA A 2 -20.29 -10.82 45.65
CA ALA A 2 -20.11 -10.46 44.25
C ALA A 2 -20.20 -11.73 43.40
N GLY A 3 -21.13 -11.77 42.45
CA GLY A 3 -21.25 -12.89 41.52
C GLY A 3 -19.96 -13.03 40.71
N GLN A 4 -19.52 -14.26 40.46
CA GLN A 4 -18.37 -14.52 39.60
C GLN A 4 -18.71 -14.13 38.15
N LEU A 5 -17.85 -13.35 37.48
CA LEU A 5 -18.01 -13.03 36.05
C LEU A 5 -18.02 -14.30 35.21
N LYS A 6 -18.89 -14.34 34.20
CA LYS A 6 -18.95 -15.45 33.24
C LYS A 6 -17.60 -15.66 32.56
N SER A 7 -17.26 -16.91 32.31
CA SER A 7 -16.06 -17.27 31.57
C SER A 7 -16.18 -16.90 30.08
N VAL A 8 -15.06 -16.87 29.35
CA VAL A 8 -15.06 -16.62 27.90
C VAL A 8 -15.90 -17.67 27.17
N GLY A 9 -15.80 -18.95 27.57
CA GLY A 9 -16.56 -20.05 26.97
C GLY A 9 -18.06 -19.92 27.18
N GLU A 10 -18.49 -19.54 28.39
CA GLU A 10 -19.90 -19.26 28.69
C GLU A 10 -20.44 -18.09 27.86
N LEU A 11 -19.69 -16.99 27.76
CA LEU A 11 -20.08 -15.85 26.94
C LEU A 11 -20.16 -16.21 25.46
N LEU A 12 -19.22 -17.00 24.93
CA LEU A 12 -19.25 -17.47 23.54
C LEU A 12 -20.45 -18.39 23.27
N ALA A 13 -20.75 -19.31 24.19
CA ALA A 13 -21.92 -20.20 24.07
C ALA A 13 -23.23 -19.41 24.10
N GLU A 14 -23.38 -18.50 25.06
CA GLU A 14 -24.55 -17.60 25.15
C GLU A 14 -24.70 -16.73 23.89
N THR A 15 -23.59 -16.17 23.40
CA THR A 15 -23.55 -15.36 22.17
C THR A 15 -23.95 -16.19 20.96
N TRP A 16 -23.51 -17.45 20.87
CA TRP A 16 -23.86 -18.35 19.78
C TRP A 16 -25.36 -18.67 19.75
N GLU A 17 -25.95 -18.94 20.91
CA GLU A 17 -27.40 -19.14 21.04
C GLU A 17 -28.17 -17.89 20.62
N GLU A 18 -27.72 -16.70 21.06
CA GLU A 18 -28.35 -15.45 20.65
C GLU A 18 -28.14 -15.15 19.16
N TYR A 19 -26.98 -15.48 18.59
CA TYR A 19 -26.65 -15.29 17.17
C TYR A 19 -27.53 -16.14 16.26
N LYS A 20 -27.86 -17.39 16.63
CA LYS A 20 -28.79 -18.23 15.85
C LYS A 20 -30.18 -17.57 15.70
N VAL A 21 -30.64 -16.86 16.72
CA VAL A 21 -31.95 -16.20 16.72
C VAL A 21 -31.88 -14.80 16.08
N ARG A 22 -30.77 -14.08 16.27
CA ARG A 22 -30.69 -12.63 16.00
C ARG A 22 -29.68 -12.20 14.95
N GLY A 23 -28.80 -13.08 14.53
CA GLY A 23 -27.79 -12.78 13.52
C GLY A 23 -28.44 -12.24 12.25
N LEU A 24 -29.57 -12.82 11.82
CA LEU A 24 -30.24 -12.43 10.59
C LEU A 24 -30.85 -11.02 10.62
N PRO A 25 -31.63 -10.59 11.65
CA PRO A 25 -32.06 -9.20 11.77
C PRO A 25 -30.90 -8.18 11.77
N ILE A 26 -29.82 -8.48 12.51
CA ILE A 26 -28.64 -7.59 12.57
C ILE A 26 -27.97 -7.49 11.19
N LEU A 27 -27.75 -8.64 10.54
CA LEU A 27 -27.19 -8.72 9.19
C LEU A 27 -28.09 -8.01 8.17
N GLY A 28 -29.40 -8.11 8.31
CA GLY A 28 -30.39 -7.44 7.46
C GLY A 28 -30.28 -5.93 7.55
N VAL A 29 -30.12 -5.37 8.76
CA VAL A 29 -29.88 -3.92 8.94
C VAL A 29 -28.53 -3.51 8.34
N MET A 30 -27.48 -4.32 8.53
CA MET A 30 -26.15 -4.05 7.95
C MET A 30 -26.20 -4.03 6.41
N LEU A 31 -26.75 -5.07 5.79
CA LEU A 31 -26.89 -5.19 4.34
C LEU A 31 -27.73 -4.05 3.75
N LEU A 32 -28.86 -3.74 4.38
CA LEU A 32 -29.71 -2.64 3.95
C LEU A 32 -28.95 -1.29 4.00
N SER A 33 -28.21 -1.05 5.07
CA SER A 33 -27.38 0.17 5.21
C SER A 33 -26.29 0.23 4.13
N SER A 34 -25.61 -0.88 3.86
CA SER A 34 -24.59 -0.97 2.80
C SER A 34 -25.18 -0.74 1.40
N VAL A 35 -26.36 -1.30 1.12
CA VAL A 35 -27.07 -1.08 -0.16
C VAL A 35 -27.46 0.39 -0.33
N LEU A 36 -27.91 1.06 0.73
CA LEU A 36 -28.24 2.48 0.67
C LEU A 36 -27.01 3.36 0.39
N VAL A 37 -25.85 3.03 0.98
CA VAL A 37 -24.59 3.70 0.67
C VAL A 37 -24.17 3.47 -0.79
N LEU A 38 -24.26 2.22 -1.26
CA LEU A 38 -23.93 1.90 -2.65
C LEU A 38 -24.85 2.63 -3.63
N LEU A 39 -26.15 2.67 -3.35
CA LEU A 39 -27.13 3.40 -4.15
C LEU A 39 -26.82 4.89 -4.18
N ALA A 40 -26.45 5.51 -3.05
CA ALA A 40 -26.05 6.91 -3.01
C ALA A 40 -24.81 7.19 -3.89
N ILE A 41 -23.81 6.30 -3.87
CA ILE A 41 -22.61 6.40 -4.73
C ILE A 41 -22.99 6.28 -6.21
N VAL A 42 -23.83 5.31 -6.56
CA VAL A 42 -24.28 5.11 -7.94
C VAL A 42 -25.08 6.31 -8.45
N LEU A 43 -26.04 6.81 -7.65
CA LEU A 43 -26.85 7.98 -8.00
C LEU A 43 -25.99 9.25 -8.13
N ALA A 44 -24.99 9.41 -7.27
CA ALA A 44 -24.01 10.49 -7.38
C ALA A 44 -23.21 10.41 -8.69
N GLY A 45 -22.74 9.22 -9.05
CA GLY A 45 -22.04 8.96 -10.31
C GLY A 45 -22.92 9.27 -11.52
N ILE A 46 -24.17 8.80 -11.52
CA ILE A 46 -25.15 9.10 -12.58
C ILE A 46 -25.39 10.60 -12.69
N THR A 47 -25.61 11.29 -11.56
CA THR A 47 -25.83 12.74 -11.53
C THR A 47 -24.63 13.49 -12.11
N LEU A 48 -23.40 13.10 -11.74
CA LEU A 48 -22.18 13.68 -12.30
C LEU A 48 -22.08 13.47 -13.81
N VAL A 49 -22.39 12.27 -14.30
CA VAL A 49 -22.41 11.96 -15.74
C VAL A 49 -23.43 12.84 -16.47
N LEU A 50 -24.64 13.00 -15.93
CA LEU A 50 -25.69 13.83 -16.53
C LEU A 50 -25.31 15.32 -16.55
N LEU A 51 -24.77 15.85 -15.45
CA LEU A 51 -24.32 17.25 -15.36
C LEU A 51 -23.21 17.59 -16.35
N MET A 52 -22.38 16.61 -16.72
CA MET A 52 -21.30 16.78 -17.69
C MET A 52 -21.77 16.60 -19.14
N GLY A 53 -23.06 16.36 -19.39
CA GLY A 53 -23.59 16.13 -20.74
C GLY A 53 -23.38 14.69 -21.25
N GLY A 54 -23.19 13.73 -20.35
CA GLY A 54 -23.05 12.31 -20.67
C GLY A 54 -21.67 11.72 -20.37
N PRO A 55 -21.49 10.41 -20.62
CA PRO A 55 -20.24 9.72 -20.29
C PRO A 55 -19.08 10.16 -21.20
N ALA A 56 -19.34 10.43 -22.48
CA ALA A 56 -18.28 10.82 -23.42
C ALA A 56 -17.61 12.17 -23.08
N PRO A 57 -18.36 13.25 -22.79
CA PRO A 57 -17.75 14.49 -22.32
C PRO A 57 -17.03 14.35 -20.96
N LEU A 58 -17.59 13.57 -20.02
CA LEU A 58 -16.95 13.29 -18.74
C LEU A 58 -15.58 12.63 -18.96
N MET A 59 -15.53 11.57 -19.78
CA MET A 59 -14.28 10.87 -20.09
C MET A 59 -13.28 11.79 -20.80
N ALA A 60 -13.73 12.61 -21.76
CA ALA A 60 -12.87 13.59 -22.42
C ALA A 60 -12.31 14.63 -21.44
N GLN A 61 -13.08 15.06 -20.43
CA GLN A 61 -12.60 15.96 -19.38
C GLN A 61 -11.61 15.29 -18.42
N ILE A 62 -11.83 14.01 -18.09
CA ILE A 62 -10.90 13.21 -17.29
C ILE A 62 -9.58 13.05 -18.03
N GLU A 63 -9.62 12.61 -19.30
CA GLU A 63 -8.44 12.40 -20.15
C GLU A 63 -7.66 13.69 -20.39
N SER A 64 -8.35 14.81 -20.56
CA SER A 64 -7.70 16.12 -20.75
C SER A 64 -7.26 16.78 -19.44
N GLY A 65 -7.59 16.21 -18.27
CA GLY A 65 -7.32 16.80 -16.97
C GLY A 65 -8.00 18.16 -16.77
N ARG A 66 -9.11 18.40 -17.48
CA ARG A 66 -9.80 19.70 -17.53
C ARG A 66 -10.92 19.84 -16.52
N ILE A 67 -11.20 18.82 -15.71
CA ILE A 67 -12.21 18.96 -14.65
C ILE A 67 -11.74 20.09 -13.72
N PRO A 68 -12.47 21.21 -13.64
CA PRO A 68 -12.09 22.31 -12.78
C PRO A 68 -12.15 21.84 -11.33
N LEU A 69 -10.99 21.76 -10.67
CA LEU A 69 -10.83 21.42 -9.26
C LEU A 69 -11.86 22.09 -8.32
N PRO A 70 -12.24 23.38 -8.48
CA PRO A 70 -13.24 24.00 -7.61
C PRO A 70 -14.65 23.39 -7.67
N PHE A 71 -14.98 22.60 -8.70
CA PHE A 71 -16.26 21.87 -8.77
C PHE A 71 -16.16 20.46 -8.17
N LEU A 72 -15.01 19.80 -8.32
CA LEU A 72 -14.81 18.44 -7.82
C LEU A 72 -14.73 18.40 -6.29
N LEU A 73 -14.04 19.37 -5.67
CA LEU A 73 -13.89 19.44 -4.22
C LEU A 73 -15.22 19.51 -3.44
N PRO A 74 -16.14 20.45 -3.73
CA PRO A 74 -17.41 20.52 -3.01
C PRO A 74 -18.28 19.29 -3.27
N LEU A 75 -18.28 18.74 -4.48
CA LEU A 75 -18.99 17.50 -4.78
C LEU A 75 -18.45 16.34 -3.94
N MET A 76 -17.13 16.14 -3.92
CA MET A 76 -16.51 15.09 -3.11
C MET A 76 -16.78 15.28 -1.61
N ALA A 77 -16.77 16.53 -1.12
CA ALA A 77 -17.10 16.83 0.26
C ALA A 77 -18.56 16.50 0.61
N VAL A 78 -19.51 16.85 -0.27
CA VAL A 78 -20.94 16.52 -0.10
C VAL A 78 -21.15 15.00 -0.11
N LEU A 79 -20.54 14.29 -1.05
CA LEU A 79 -20.63 12.83 -1.15
C LEU A 79 -20.02 12.14 0.07
N PHE A 80 -18.86 12.62 0.53
CA PHE A 80 -18.22 12.13 1.74
C PHE A 80 -19.09 12.34 2.98
N LEU A 81 -19.72 13.50 3.11
CA LEU A 81 -20.63 13.82 4.22
C LEU A 81 -21.88 12.94 4.18
N ALA A 82 -22.51 12.79 3.01
CA ALA A 82 -23.68 11.93 2.82
C ALA A 82 -23.35 10.46 3.14
N MET A 83 -22.22 9.96 2.65
CA MET A 83 -21.76 8.60 2.94
C MET A 83 -21.49 8.38 4.42
N SER A 84 -20.82 9.34 5.07
CA SER A 84 -20.55 9.31 6.50
C SER A 84 -21.85 9.29 7.31
N LEU A 85 -22.82 10.13 6.96
CA LEU A 85 -24.14 10.16 7.60
C LEU A 85 -24.86 8.82 7.47
N CYS A 86 -24.87 8.21 6.28
CA CYS A 86 -25.47 6.89 6.05
C CYS A 86 -24.77 5.79 6.86
N ILE A 87 -23.44 5.80 6.93
CA ILE A 87 -22.67 4.83 7.71
C ILE A 87 -23.00 4.98 9.21
N PHE A 88 -22.94 6.20 9.75
CA PHE A 88 -23.26 6.45 11.17
C PHE A 88 -24.71 6.08 11.51
N TRP A 89 -25.65 6.38 10.62
CA TRP A 89 -27.04 5.98 10.78
C TRP A 89 -27.20 4.46 10.80
N GLY A 90 -26.55 3.75 9.87
CA GLY A 90 -26.54 2.29 9.82
C GLY A 90 -25.96 1.66 11.08
N GLN A 91 -24.82 2.15 11.57
CA GLN A 91 -24.21 1.69 12.82
C GLN A 91 -25.13 1.91 14.03
N SER A 92 -25.81 3.06 14.07
CA SER A 92 -26.79 3.39 15.09
C SER A 92 -27.97 2.41 15.08
N ALA A 93 -28.50 2.08 13.89
CA ALA A 93 -29.58 1.11 13.74
C ALA A 93 -29.16 -0.32 14.11
N VAL A 94 -27.93 -0.72 13.76
CA VAL A 94 -27.33 -2.01 14.14
C VAL A 94 -27.24 -2.15 15.66
N LEU A 95 -26.81 -1.10 16.37
CA LEU A 95 -26.81 -1.10 17.84
C LEU A 95 -28.23 -1.19 18.42
N ALA A 96 -29.20 -0.49 17.82
CA ALA A 96 -30.60 -0.55 18.24
C ALA A 96 -31.15 -1.99 18.20
N VAL A 97 -30.96 -2.70 17.09
CA VAL A 97 -31.41 -4.10 16.93
C VAL A 97 -30.59 -5.09 17.74
N THR A 98 -29.33 -4.75 18.03
CA THR A 98 -28.49 -5.57 18.91
C THR A 98 -29.02 -5.52 20.35
N VAL A 99 -29.34 -4.34 20.87
CA VAL A 99 -29.74 -4.14 22.27
C VAL A 99 -31.19 -4.54 22.51
N ASP A 100 -32.13 -4.01 21.71
CA ASP A 100 -33.57 -4.24 21.89
C ASP A 100 -33.99 -5.60 21.32
N LYS A 101 -34.74 -6.36 22.11
CA LYS A 101 -35.11 -7.71 21.75
C LYS A 101 -36.23 -7.81 20.73
N ASP A 102 -37.10 -6.83 20.71
CA ASP A 102 -38.39 -6.94 20.02
C ASP A 102 -38.46 -5.98 18.83
N ILE A 103 -37.33 -5.35 18.49
CA ILE A 103 -37.24 -4.37 17.41
C ILE A 103 -36.99 -5.05 16.06
N GLY A 104 -37.93 -4.84 15.13
CA GLY A 104 -37.73 -5.22 13.73
C GLY A 104 -36.80 -4.25 12.99
N ILE A 105 -36.34 -4.66 11.80
CA ILE A 105 -35.37 -3.92 10.95
C ILE A 105 -35.81 -2.46 10.69
N ILE A 106 -37.07 -2.25 10.27
CA ILE A 106 -37.58 -0.91 9.93
C ILE A 106 -37.62 0.00 11.17
N ARG A 107 -38.09 -0.54 12.30
CA ARG A 107 -38.15 0.22 13.55
C ARG A 107 -36.74 0.52 14.08
N ALA A 108 -35.79 -0.39 13.89
CA ALA A 108 -34.38 -0.19 14.23
C ALA A 108 -33.75 0.96 13.44
N LEU A 109 -34.03 1.08 12.13
CA LEU A 109 -33.61 2.23 11.33
C LEU A 109 -34.18 3.55 11.86
N GLY A 110 -35.46 3.58 12.22
CA GLY A 110 -36.11 4.76 12.79
C GLY A 110 -35.56 5.17 14.16
N VAL A 111 -35.28 4.19 15.04
CA VAL A 111 -34.61 4.44 16.32
C VAL A 111 -33.17 4.90 16.10
N GLY A 112 -32.45 4.25 15.18
CA GLY A 112 -31.09 4.56 14.79
C GLY A 112 -30.95 6.01 14.33
N TRP A 113 -31.88 6.51 13.53
CA TRP A 113 -31.91 7.91 13.09
C TRP A 113 -32.04 8.89 14.27
N ARG A 114 -33.00 8.65 15.17
CA ARG A 114 -33.24 9.52 16.34
C ARG A 114 -32.07 9.55 17.31
N ARG A 115 -31.39 8.41 17.50
CA ARG A 115 -30.28 8.27 18.44
C ARG A 115 -28.89 8.49 17.83
N MET A 116 -28.78 8.62 16.50
CA MET A 116 -27.51 8.78 15.79
C MET A 116 -26.69 9.95 16.33
N TRP A 117 -27.29 11.11 16.58
CA TRP A 117 -26.55 12.27 17.10
C TRP A 117 -26.05 12.07 18.53
N SER A 118 -26.82 11.37 19.36
CA SER A 118 -26.38 11.02 20.71
C SER A 118 -25.22 10.01 20.67
N LEU A 119 -25.29 9.04 19.76
CA LEU A 119 -24.21 8.09 19.54
C LEU A 119 -22.95 8.78 19.00
N ALA A 120 -23.09 9.62 17.97
CA ALA A 120 -21.99 10.38 17.38
C ALA A 120 -21.30 11.26 18.43
N TRP A 121 -22.08 11.92 19.31
CA TRP A 121 -21.53 12.71 20.40
C TRP A 121 -20.77 11.86 21.43
N ILE A 122 -21.28 10.70 21.82
CA ILE A 122 -20.58 9.77 22.72
C ILE A 122 -19.29 9.27 22.09
N LEU A 123 -19.33 8.86 20.81
CA LEU A 123 -18.15 8.36 20.09
C LEU A 123 -17.10 9.46 19.89
N LEU A 124 -17.53 10.71 19.64
CA LEU A 124 -16.64 11.85 19.54
C LEU A 124 -15.95 12.14 20.88
N LEU A 125 -16.70 12.13 22.00
CA LEU A 125 -16.12 12.31 23.33
C LEU A 125 -15.17 11.16 23.71
N ALA A 126 -15.59 9.91 23.48
CA ALA A 126 -14.77 8.73 23.74
C ALA A 126 -13.49 8.76 22.89
N GLY A 127 -13.64 9.01 21.59
CA GLY A 127 -12.53 9.12 20.64
C GLY A 127 -11.57 10.22 21.03
N GLY A 128 -12.04 11.40 21.40
CA GLY A 128 -11.20 12.48 21.92
C GLY A 128 -10.40 12.07 23.15
N ILE A 129 -11.06 11.47 24.15
CA ILE A 129 -10.36 11.02 25.37
C ILE A 129 -9.33 9.93 25.06
N VAL A 130 -9.67 8.96 24.21
CA VAL A 130 -8.76 7.88 23.79
C VAL A 130 -7.60 8.44 22.97
N MET A 131 -7.83 9.39 22.06
CA MET A 131 -6.78 10.05 21.28
C MET A 131 -5.80 10.80 22.17
N THR A 132 -6.29 11.59 23.13
CA THR A 132 -5.43 12.25 24.13
C THR A 132 -4.66 11.23 24.95
N GLY A 133 -5.32 10.15 25.37
CA GLY A 133 -4.68 9.03 26.06
C GLY A 133 -3.58 8.40 25.22
N SER A 134 -3.80 8.17 23.92
CA SER A 134 -2.90 7.47 23.01
C SER A 134 -1.57 8.16 22.74
N LEU A 135 -1.44 9.45 23.11
CA LEU A 135 -0.12 10.11 23.23
C LEU A 135 0.82 9.33 24.15
N LEU A 136 0.24 8.58 25.09
CA LEU A 136 0.89 7.56 25.89
C LEU A 136 0.19 6.21 25.61
N ILE A 137 0.92 5.25 25.05
CA ILE A 137 0.33 3.97 24.59
C ILE A 137 -0.56 3.30 25.67
N VAL A 138 -0.09 3.28 26.92
CA VAL A 138 -0.78 2.62 28.04
C VAL A 138 -2.10 3.33 28.44
N PRO A 139 -2.13 4.66 28.72
CA PRO A 139 -3.39 5.38 28.95
C PRO A 139 -4.42 5.26 27.83
N GLY A 140 -4.00 5.33 26.56
CA GLY A 140 -4.90 5.14 25.42
C GLY A 140 -5.60 3.79 25.45
N LEU A 141 -4.84 2.72 25.73
CA LEU A 141 -5.40 1.37 25.88
C LEU A 141 -6.38 1.29 27.06
N ILE A 142 -6.04 1.86 28.23
CA ILE A 142 -6.93 1.85 29.41
C ILE A 142 -8.27 2.53 29.10
N PHE A 143 -8.23 3.71 28.48
CA PHE A 143 -9.45 4.45 28.13
C PHE A 143 -10.29 3.73 27.08
N SER A 144 -9.66 3.06 26.11
CA SER A 144 -10.39 2.29 25.09
C SER A 144 -11.23 1.16 25.72
N VAL A 145 -10.68 0.45 26.72
CA VAL A 145 -11.41 -0.61 27.44
C VAL A 145 -12.50 -0.01 28.34
N TRP A 146 -12.21 1.09 29.05
CA TRP A 146 -13.20 1.74 29.91
C TRP A 146 -14.45 2.23 29.17
N PHE A 147 -14.30 2.68 27.92
CA PHE A 147 -15.40 3.25 27.13
C PHE A 147 -15.97 2.30 26.07
N ALA A 148 -15.50 1.06 26.00
CA ALA A 148 -15.94 0.07 25.02
C ALA A 148 -17.46 -0.20 25.05
N PHE A 149 -18.14 0.03 26.19
CA PHE A 149 -19.58 -0.23 26.36
C PHE A 149 -20.47 1.00 26.35
N ALA A 150 -19.92 2.19 26.12
CA ALA A 150 -20.69 3.45 26.20
C ALA A 150 -21.87 3.49 25.21
N ALA A 151 -21.71 2.89 24.03
CA ALA A 151 -22.78 2.77 23.05
C ALA A 151 -23.92 1.87 23.52
N PHE A 152 -23.62 0.74 24.18
CA PHE A 152 -24.64 -0.16 24.74
C PHE A 152 -25.41 0.50 25.87
N ILE A 153 -24.74 1.32 26.69
CA ILE A 153 -25.36 2.11 27.76
C ILE A 153 -26.30 3.17 27.21
N LEU A 154 -25.93 3.87 26.13
CA LEU A 154 -26.85 4.80 25.45
C LEU A 154 -28.14 4.07 25.06
N TYR A 155 -28.02 2.87 24.51
CA TYR A 155 -29.17 2.15 24.00
C TYR A 155 -30.02 1.49 25.09
N GLY A 156 -29.37 0.91 26.10
CA GLY A 156 -30.02 0.15 27.18
C GLY A 156 -30.43 0.98 28.40
N GLU A 157 -29.83 2.16 28.62
CA GLU A 157 -30.12 3.03 29.78
C GLU A 157 -30.49 4.48 29.40
N ASP A 158 -30.50 4.82 28.10
CA ASP A 158 -30.75 6.19 27.59
C ASP A 158 -29.82 7.28 28.15
N ARG A 159 -28.67 6.90 28.73
CA ARG A 159 -27.64 7.85 29.18
C ARG A 159 -26.89 8.43 27.98
N ARG A 160 -26.58 9.72 28.02
CA ARG A 160 -25.94 10.45 26.90
C ARG A 160 -24.63 11.10 27.31
N GLY A 161 -23.80 11.43 26.32
CA GLY A 161 -22.56 12.20 26.53
C GLY A 161 -21.59 11.56 27.53
N LEU A 162 -21.04 12.38 28.45
CA LEU A 162 -20.10 11.92 29.47
C LEU A 162 -20.73 10.95 30.49
N ASP A 163 -22.04 11.04 30.74
CA ASP A 163 -22.70 10.17 31.71
C ASP A 163 -22.73 8.70 31.22
N ALA A 164 -22.85 8.48 29.90
CA ALA A 164 -22.71 7.15 29.30
C ALA A 164 -21.28 6.62 29.43
N LEU A 165 -20.27 7.48 29.27
CA LEU A 165 -18.86 7.11 29.40
C LEU A 165 -18.50 6.75 30.84
N PHE A 166 -19.00 7.50 31.83
CA PHE A 166 -18.78 7.17 33.23
C PHE A 166 -19.52 5.91 33.67
N ALA A 167 -20.73 5.68 33.17
CA ALA A 167 -21.42 4.42 33.37
C ALA A 167 -20.62 3.23 32.77
N SER A 168 -20.02 3.40 31.57
CA SER A 168 -19.17 2.37 30.96
C SER A 168 -17.95 2.08 31.80
N ARG A 169 -17.27 3.13 32.26
CA ARG A 169 -16.13 3.02 33.16
C ARG A 169 -16.50 2.33 34.48
N ALA A 170 -17.68 2.61 35.02
CA ALA A 170 -18.18 1.98 36.23
C ALA A 170 -18.31 0.46 36.06
N CYS A 171 -18.91 0.02 34.95
CA CYS A 171 -19.04 -1.41 34.62
C CYS A 171 -17.70 -2.13 34.55
N VAL A 172 -16.66 -1.47 34.02
CA VAL A 172 -15.34 -2.08 33.82
C VAL A 172 -14.44 -1.99 35.06
N ARG A 173 -14.73 -1.06 35.99
CA ARG A 173 -13.92 -0.85 37.19
C ARG A 173 -13.98 -2.10 38.08
N GLY A 174 -12.82 -2.49 38.60
CA GLY A 174 -12.66 -3.76 39.34
C GLY A 174 -12.46 -4.98 38.45
N HIS A 175 -12.86 -4.91 37.18
CA HIS A 175 -12.82 -6.04 36.23
C HIS A 175 -12.01 -5.73 34.96
N PHE A 176 -11.09 -4.77 35.03
CA PHE A 176 -10.35 -4.26 33.88
C PHE A 176 -9.60 -5.36 33.12
N TRP A 177 -8.78 -6.15 33.81
CA TRP A 177 -7.96 -7.19 33.17
C TRP A 177 -8.81 -8.30 32.54
N ASN A 178 -9.88 -8.71 33.21
CA ASN A 178 -10.81 -9.69 32.68
C ASN A 178 -11.50 -9.16 31.39
N THR A 179 -11.97 -7.92 31.43
CA THR A 179 -12.58 -7.25 30.28
C THR A 179 -11.60 -7.11 29.11
N LEU A 180 -10.37 -6.63 29.39
CA LEU A 180 -9.32 -6.49 28.38
C LEU A 180 -9.01 -7.84 27.72
N PHE A 181 -8.87 -8.92 28.49
CA PHE A 181 -8.56 -10.24 27.96
C PHE A 181 -9.69 -10.81 27.09
N LYS A 182 -10.95 -10.66 27.53
CA LYS A 182 -12.14 -11.03 26.74
C LYS A 182 -12.20 -10.27 25.41
N LEU A 183 -11.96 -8.96 25.44
CA LEU A 183 -11.89 -8.11 24.25
C LEU A 183 -10.72 -8.50 23.32
N PHE A 184 -9.57 -8.82 23.90
CA PHE A 184 -8.39 -9.22 23.15
C PHE A 184 -8.62 -10.56 22.42
N ILE A 185 -9.25 -11.55 23.06
CA ILE A 185 -9.57 -12.83 22.43
C ILE A 185 -10.50 -12.63 21.23
N ILE A 186 -11.60 -11.90 21.38
CA ILE A 186 -12.56 -11.71 20.27
C ILE A 186 -11.94 -10.91 19.12
N TRP A 187 -11.05 -9.95 19.43
CA TRP A 187 -10.26 -9.22 18.44
C TRP A 187 -9.29 -10.14 17.69
N LEU A 188 -8.59 -11.03 18.40
CA LEU A 188 -7.67 -11.99 17.79
C LEU A 188 -8.39 -12.96 16.84
N ILE A 189 -9.56 -13.47 17.24
CA ILE A 189 -10.41 -14.32 16.37
C ILE A 189 -10.80 -13.55 15.09
N SER A 190 -11.17 -12.28 15.23
CA SER A 190 -11.54 -11.42 14.10
C SER A 190 -10.39 -11.27 13.09
N ILE A 191 -9.15 -11.10 13.59
CA ILE A 191 -7.95 -11.04 12.74
C ILE A 191 -7.73 -12.37 12.02
N LEU A 192 -7.78 -13.50 12.74
CA LEU A 192 -7.56 -14.82 12.16
C LEU A 192 -8.54 -15.12 11.02
N ILE A 193 -9.82 -14.73 11.16
CA ILE A 193 -10.82 -14.87 10.10
C ILE A 193 -10.47 -14.04 8.86
N SER A 194 -9.95 -12.82 9.06
CA SER A 194 -9.62 -11.88 7.97
C SER A 194 -8.38 -12.28 7.15
N LEU A 195 -7.54 -13.18 7.65
CA LEU A 195 -6.32 -13.63 6.95
C LEU A 195 -6.61 -14.53 5.73
N VAL A 196 -7.81 -15.10 5.63
CA VAL A 196 -8.19 -15.94 4.49
C VAL A 196 -8.57 -15.05 3.31
N PRO A 197 -7.86 -15.08 2.17
CA PRO A 197 -8.18 -14.23 1.02
C PRO A 197 -9.55 -14.57 0.44
N LEU A 198 -10.29 -13.55 0.00
CA LEU A 198 -11.65 -13.62 -0.57
C LEU A 198 -12.73 -14.12 0.44
N VAL A 199 -12.59 -15.33 0.97
CA VAL A 199 -13.53 -15.96 1.91
C VAL A 199 -13.51 -15.24 3.26
N GLY A 200 -12.34 -14.77 3.71
CA GLY A 200 -12.19 -14.06 4.98
C GLY A 200 -13.01 -12.77 5.03
N GLN A 201 -13.19 -12.06 3.91
CA GLN A 201 -14.01 -10.84 3.88
C GLN A 201 -15.49 -11.14 4.12
N VAL A 202 -16.01 -12.20 3.49
CA VAL A 202 -17.40 -12.65 3.68
C VAL A 202 -17.59 -13.16 5.11
N LEU A 203 -16.65 -13.97 5.61
CA LEU A 203 -16.70 -14.46 6.98
C LEU A 203 -16.58 -13.33 8.00
N SER A 204 -15.70 -12.34 7.79
CA SER A 204 -15.59 -11.17 8.65
C SER A 204 -16.91 -10.39 8.70
N PHE A 205 -17.57 -10.19 7.56
CA PHE A 205 -18.88 -9.54 7.51
C PHE A 205 -19.94 -10.30 8.32
N LEU A 206 -19.99 -11.64 8.18
CA LEU A 206 -20.87 -12.51 8.96
C LEU A 206 -20.50 -12.57 10.45
N PHE A 207 -19.24 -12.31 10.79
CA PHE A 207 -18.75 -12.35 12.17
C PHE A 207 -19.05 -11.07 12.95
N VAL A 208 -19.27 -9.92 12.28
CA VAL A 208 -19.56 -8.65 12.97
C VAL A 208 -20.79 -8.74 13.91
N PRO A 209 -21.95 -9.30 13.51
CA PRO A 209 -23.08 -9.47 14.43
C PRO A 209 -22.72 -10.35 15.64
N PHE A 210 -21.89 -11.37 15.47
CA PHE A 210 -21.42 -12.21 16.57
C PHE A 210 -20.58 -11.39 17.57
N VAL A 211 -19.64 -10.56 17.08
CA VAL A 211 -18.86 -9.66 17.94
C VAL A 211 -19.76 -8.68 18.70
N LEU A 212 -20.77 -8.09 18.04
CA LEU A 212 -21.70 -7.16 18.70
C LEU A 212 -22.54 -7.83 19.79
N LEU A 213 -23.01 -9.06 19.55
CA LEU A 213 -23.73 -9.84 20.55
C LEU A 213 -22.82 -10.27 21.70
N PHE A 214 -21.56 -10.62 21.44
CA PHE A 214 -20.57 -10.91 22.47
C PHE A 214 -20.33 -9.68 23.37
N MET A 215 -20.17 -8.51 22.76
CA MET A 215 -20.04 -7.24 23.47
C MET A 215 -21.27 -6.92 24.31
N LYS A 216 -22.48 -7.19 23.80
CA LYS A 216 -23.74 -7.05 24.54
C LYS A 216 -23.80 -8.00 25.74
N ALA A 217 -23.47 -9.28 25.55
CA ALA A 217 -23.49 -10.28 26.62
C ALA A 217 -22.50 -9.92 27.73
N MET A 218 -21.28 -9.50 27.37
CA MET A 218 -20.28 -9.02 28.31
C MET A 218 -20.71 -7.73 29.03
N TYR A 219 -21.34 -6.78 28.32
CA TYR A 219 -21.92 -5.60 28.96
C TYR A 219 -22.99 -5.98 30.00
N ARG A 220 -23.87 -6.93 29.69
CA ARG A 220 -24.90 -7.39 30.62
C ARG A 220 -24.30 -8.03 31.87
N ASP A 221 -23.32 -8.92 31.70
CA ASP A 221 -22.58 -9.56 32.79
C ASP A 221 -21.91 -8.52 33.71
N LEU A 222 -21.23 -7.52 33.14
CA LEU A 222 -20.61 -6.42 33.91
C LEU A 222 -21.64 -5.48 34.56
N LYS A 223 -22.80 -5.27 33.92
CA LYS A 223 -23.87 -4.44 34.46
C LYS A 223 -24.52 -5.08 35.69
N GLU A 224 -24.73 -6.39 35.68
CA GLU A 224 -25.32 -7.12 36.81
C GLU A 224 -24.43 -7.07 38.07
N GLN A 225 -23.13 -6.88 37.90
CA GLN A 225 -22.15 -6.80 38.99
C GLN A 225 -21.79 -5.36 39.39
N ARG A 226 -22.33 -4.38 38.69
CA ARG A 226 -22.03 -2.98 38.96
C ARG A 226 -22.72 -2.55 40.25
N GLU A 227 -21.93 -2.15 41.24
CA GLU A 227 -22.44 -1.37 42.38
C GLU A 227 -22.86 0.02 41.89
N ASP A 228 -24.01 0.50 42.35
CA ASP A 228 -24.66 1.75 41.91
C ASP A 228 -23.94 3.02 42.37
N ASP A 229 -22.65 2.91 42.68
CA ASP A 229 -21.80 4.00 43.11
C ASP A 229 -21.94 5.17 42.14
N ALA A 230 -22.50 6.27 42.66
CA ALA A 230 -22.61 7.53 41.98
C ALA A 230 -21.20 8.06 41.72
N ILE A 231 -20.62 7.71 40.56
CA ILE A 231 -19.28 8.14 40.19
C ILE A 231 -19.28 9.66 40.04
N ARG A 232 -18.85 10.36 41.09
CA ARG A 232 -18.55 11.80 41.14
C ARG A 232 -17.20 12.08 40.47
N GLY A 233 -17.04 11.61 39.23
CA GLY A 233 -15.85 11.92 38.42
C GLY A 233 -15.84 13.41 38.05
N SER A 234 -14.66 14.03 38.03
CA SER A 234 -14.52 15.43 37.59
C SER A 234 -14.91 15.57 36.12
N ARG A 235 -16.16 15.97 35.85
CA ARG A 235 -16.71 16.21 34.50
C ARG A 235 -15.82 17.18 33.69
N VAL A 236 -15.25 18.17 34.36
CA VAL A 236 -14.36 19.18 33.77
C VAL A 236 -13.08 18.54 33.22
N LEU A 237 -12.44 17.65 33.99
CA LEU A 237 -11.22 16.98 33.55
C LEU A 237 -11.46 16.13 32.29
N TRP A 238 -12.52 15.30 32.30
CA TRP A 238 -12.83 14.43 31.16
C TRP A 238 -13.29 15.21 29.93
N GLY A 239 -14.05 16.29 30.13
CA GLY A 239 -14.40 17.22 29.06
C GLY A 239 -13.16 17.88 28.44
N GLY A 240 -12.19 18.29 29.27
CA GLY A 240 -10.91 18.83 28.81
C GLY A 240 -10.08 17.84 28.00
N LEU A 241 -9.96 16.59 28.48
CA LEU A 241 -9.28 15.52 27.74
C LEU A 241 -9.95 15.22 26.40
N ALA A 242 -11.28 15.20 26.35
CA ALA A 242 -12.04 15.03 25.11
C ALA A 242 -11.76 16.19 24.14
N ALA A 243 -11.81 17.43 24.62
CA ALA A 243 -11.59 18.62 23.80
C ALA A 243 -10.18 18.64 23.18
N ILE A 244 -9.14 18.33 23.97
CA ILE A 244 -7.76 18.24 23.48
C ILE A 244 -7.65 17.21 22.35
N GLY A 245 -8.22 16.03 22.54
CA GLY A 245 -8.10 14.94 21.58
C GLY A 245 -8.92 15.14 20.30
N ILE A 246 -10.02 15.90 20.38
CA ILE A 246 -10.77 16.35 19.21
C ILE A 246 -10.01 17.45 18.45
N MET A 247 -9.34 18.36 19.18
CA MET A 247 -8.57 19.44 18.57
C MET A 247 -7.31 18.95 17.85
N LEU A 248 -6.64 17.91 18.35
CA LEU A 248 -5.43 17.35 17.73
C LEU A 248 -5.57 17.03 16.22
N PRO A 249 -6.53 16.20 15.77
CA PRO A 249 -6.71 15.91 14.34
C PRO A 249 -7.15 17.16 13.55
N ALA A 250 -7.94 18.06 14.14
CA ALA A 250 -8.32 19.30 13.49
C ALA A 250 -7.10 20.21 13.23
N LEU A 251 -6.23 20.37 14.22
CA LEU A 251 -4.96 21.08 14.09
C LEU A 251 -4.03 20.40 13.08
N GLY A 252 -3.99 19.07 13.06
CA GLY A 252 -3.24 18.30 12.06
C GLY A 252 -3.74 18.55 10.63
N LEU A 253 -5.06 18.58 10.42
CA LEU A 253 -5.66 18.92 9.12
C LEU A 253 -5.36 20.37 8.71
N VAL A 254 -5.45 21.32 9.64
CA VAL A 254 -5.08 22.72 9.38
C VAL A 254 -3.59 22.85 9.05
N GLY A 255 -2.71 22.19 9.80
CA GLY A 255 -1.27 22.18 9.53
C GLY A 255 -0.92 21.53 8.19
N ALA A 256 -1.59 20.45 7.81
CA ALA A 256 -1.47 19.84 6.49
C ALA A 256 -1.96 20.79 5.39
N ALA A 257 -3.12 21.43 5.58
CA ALA A 257 -3.63 22.40 4.61
C ALA A 257 -2.69 23.60 4.45
N VAL A 258 -2.16 24.15 5.55
CA VAL A 258 -1.23 25.30 5.52
C VAL A 258 0.12 24.93 4.91
N SER A 259 0.67 23.74 5.20
CA SER A 259 1.96 23.32 4.64
C SER A 259 1.86 22.91 3.16
N LEU A 260 0.74 22.30 2.76
CA LEU A 260 0.53 21.85 1.38
C LEU A 260 -0.01 22.97 0.47
N ALA A 261 -0.75 23.95 0.98
CA ALA A 261 -1.37 24.99 0.15
C ALA A 261 -0.35 25.75 -0.73
N PRO A 262 0.84 26.18 -0.24
CA PRO A 262 1.83 26.83 -1.09
C PRO A 262 2.42 25.90 -2.15
N GLN A 263 2.68 24.64 -1.78
CA GLN A 263 3.26 23.61 -2.65
C GLN A 263 2.26 23.04 -3.65
N TRP A 264 0.96 23.24 -3.41
CA TRP A 264 -0.12 22.68 -4.22
C TRP A 264 0.02 23.06 -5.70
N SER A 265 0.35 24.33 -5.97
CA SER A 265 0.55 24.80 -7.33
C SER A 265 1.68 24.05 -8.05
N GLU A 266 2.79 23.78 -7.36
CA GLU A 266 3.94 23.07 -7.91
C GLU A 266 3.67 21.57 -8.07
N LEU A 267 3.03 20.94 -7.08
CA LEU A 267 2.55 19.55 -7.18
C LEU A 267 1.62 19.35 -8.38
N VAL A 268 0.68 20.28 -8.59
CA VAL A 268 -0.21 20.27 -9.75
C VAL A 268 0.57 20.48 -11.06
N ARG A 269 1.61 21.32 -11.07
CA ARG A 269 2.48 21.50 -12.24
C ARG A 269 3.30 20.25 -12.55
N GLN A 270 3.91 19.63 -11.55
CA GLN A 270 4.67 18.38 -11.70
C GLN A 270 3.77 17.25 -12.23
N MET A 271 2.55 17.10 -11.70
CA MET A 271 1.59 16.13 -12.21
C MET A 271 1.17 16.43 -13.66
N ARG A 272 0.93 17.70 -14.02
CA ARG A 272 0.61 18.09 -15.41
C ARG A 272 1.78 17.86 -16.36
N GLN A 273 3.01 18.15 -15.94
CA GLN A 273 4.22 17.94 -16.73
C GLN A 273 4.47 16.45 -16.97
N GLY A 274 4.35 15.62 -15.92
CA GLY A 274 4.45 14.16 -16.05
C GLY A 274 3.41 13.60 -17.02
N HIS A 275 2.16 14.04 -16.92
CA HIS A 275 1.09 13.57 -17.79
C HIS A 275 1.26 14.03 -19.25
N THR A 276 1.66 15.28 -19.48
CA THR A 276 1.91 15.80 -20.84
C THR A 276 3.12 15.14 -21.49
N ALA A 277 4.19 14.86 -20.74
CA ALA A 277 5.33 14.09 -21.22
C ALA A 277 4.90 12.68 -21.66
N MET A 278 4.09 11.99 -20.85
CA MET A 278 3.58 10.65 -21.16
C MET A 278 2.64 10.65 -22.40
N MET A 279 1.78 11.64 -22.54
CA MET A 279 0.87 11.79 -23.69
C MET A 279 1.61 12.15 -24.99
N GLN A 280 2.56 13.10 -24.95
CA GLN A 280 3.38 13.44 -26.12
C GLN A 280 4.20 12.26 -26.59
N GLN A 281 4.70 11.46 -25.66
CA GLN A 281 5.41 10.23 -25.94
C GLN A 281 4.56 9.19 -26.67
N HIS A 282 3.28 9.04 -26.33
CA HIS A 282 2.36 8.19 -27.08
C HIS A 282 1.99 8.77 -28.44
N ARG A 283 1.76 10.09 -28.54
CA ARG A 283 1.36 10.75 -29.79
C ARG A 283 2.50 10.80 -30.82
N ASN A 284 3.74 10.94 -30.37
CA ASN A 284 4.94 10.94 -31.22
C ASN A 284 5.52 9.55 -31.46
N ARG A 285 4.85 8.45 -31.02
CA ARG A 285 5.11 7.16 -31.65
C ARG A 285 4.65 7.29 -33.09
N PRO A 286 5.54 7.32 -34.10
CA PRO A 286 5.10 7.33 -35.48
C PRO A 286 4.19 6.12 -35.64
N ARG A 287 2.92 6.35 -35.99
CA ARG A 287 2.07 5.29 -36.52
C ARG A 287 2.81 4.79 -37.74
N ARG A 288 3.59 3.72 -37.57
CA ARG A 288 4.00 2.90 -38.69
C ARG A 288 2.68 2.38 -39.24
N HIS A 289 2.14 3.08 -40.24
CA HIS A 289 1.36 2.42 -41.27
C HIS A 289 2.28 1.33 -41.78
N VAL A 290 2.12 0.13 -41.22
CA VAL A 290 2.50 -1.08 -41.92
C VAL A 290 1.52 -1.08 -43.09
N PRO A 291 1.94 -0.72 -44.32
CA PRO A 291 1.05 -0.92 -45.45
C PRO A 291 0.61 -2.37 -45.40
N ALA A 292 -0.67 -2.63 -45.66
CA ALA A 292 -1.24 -3.97 -45.77
C ALA A 292 -0.72 -4.68 -47.05
N GLY A 293 0.57 -4.53 -47.34
CA GLY A 293 1.33 -5.33 -48.28
C GLY A 293 1.76 -6.59 -47.56
N ARG A 294 1.13 -7.70 -47.95
CA ARG A 294 1.60 -9.09 -47.87
C ARG A 294 3.06 -9.16 -47.37
N GLN A 295 3.25 -9.46 -46.08
CA GLN A 295 4.55 -9.85 -45.56
C GLN A 295 4.89 -11.23 -46.16
N GLU A 296 5.44 -11.23 -47.37
CA GLU A 296 6.22 -12.36 -47.85
C GLU A 296 7.47 -12.44 -46.97
N GLY A 297 7.59 -13.58 -46.29
CA GLY A 297 8.55 -13.83 -45.24
C GLY A 297 9.99 -13.59 -45.67
N ARG A 298 10.50 -12.39 -45.40
CA ARG A 298 11.94 -12.16 -45.31
C ARG A 298 12.36 -12.73 -43.96
N ALA A 299 12.73 -14.01 -43.96
CA ALA A 299 13.32 -14.67 -42.81
C ALA A 299 14.45 -13.77 -42.28
N VAL A 300 14.21 -13.13 -41.13
CA VAL A 300 15.26 -12.47 -40.36
C VAL A 300 16.28 -13.56 -40.10
N GLN A 301 17.42 -13.50 -40.80
CA GLN A 301 18.51 -14.44 -40.60
C GLN A 301 18.87 -14.36 -39.12
N ARG A 302 18.49 -15.39 -38.37
CA ARG A 302 18.90 -15.51 -36.97
C ARG A 302 20.42 -15.51 -36.99
N PRO A 303 21.08 -14.51 -36.38
CA PRO A 303 22.53 -14.49 -36.33
C PRO A 303 22.98 -15.81 -35.71
N LEU A 304 23.93 -16.48 -36.37
CA LEU A 304 24.46 -17.77 -35.95
C LEU A 304 24.84 -17.70 -34.47
N PRO A 305 24.48 -18.73 -33.67
CA PRO A 305 24.79 -18.72 -32.25
C PRO A 305 26.31 -18.71 -32.07
N VAL A 306 26.86 -17.55 -31.70
CA VAL A 306 28.21 -17.47 -31.13
C VAL A 306 28.25 -18.41 -29.94
N GLN A 307 29.07 -19.46 -30.03
CA GLN A 307 29.26 -20.41 -28.94
C GLN A 307 29.99 -19.71 -27.79
N PRO A 308 29.52 -19.85 -26.54
CA PRO A 308 30.20 -19.27 -25.38
C PRO A 308 31.60 -19.89 -25.25
N LEU A 309 32.58 -19.07 -24.87
CA LEU A 309 33.91 -19.59 -24.50
C LEU A 309 33.80 -20.44 -23.22
N PRO A 310 34.67 -21.45 -23.00
CA PRO A 310 34.72 -22.17 -21.74
C PRO A 310 34.83 -21.22 -20.54
N GLY A 311 33.94 -21.35 -19.56
CA GLY A 311 33.89 -20.47 -18.39
C GLY A 311 33.18 -19.12 -18.59
N GLN A 312 32.57 -18.90 -19.75
CA GLN A 312 31.79 -17.68 -20.04
C GLN A 312 30.29 -17.93 -19.86
N ALA A 313 29.62 -17.10 -19.06
CA ALA A 313 28.17 -17.00 -19.05
C ALA A 313 27.71 -15.99 -20.10
N VAL A 314 26.70 -16.34 -20.91
CA VAL A 314 26.12 -15.44 -21.93
C VAL A 314 24.61 -15.45 -21.81
N TRP A 315 24.05 -14.27 -21.57
CA TRP A 315 22.62 -14.00 -21.63
C TRP A 315 22.29 -13.26 -22.92
N ARG A 316 21.17 -13.62 -23.55
CA ARG A 316 20.66 -12.96 -24.74
C ARG A 316 19.28 -12.43 -24.41
N ASP A 317 19.03 -11.17 -24.71
CA ASP A 317 17.71 -10.57 -24.55
C ASP A 317 17.03 -10.38 -25.92
N PRO A 318 15.70 -10.56 -26.00
CA PRO A 318 14.94 -10.18 -27.17
C PRO A 318 14.96 -8.66 -27.36
N VAL A 319 15.55 -8.20 -28.46
CA VAL A 319 15.51 -6.76 -28.82
C VAL A 319 14.05 -6.30 -28.98
N GLY A 320 13.72 -5.17 -28.36
CA GLY A 320 12.44 -4.48 -28.44
C GLY A 320 11.46 -4.81 -27.31
N ASP A 321 11.90 -5.50 -26.27
CA ASP A 321 11.07 -5.90 -25.12
C ASP A 321 11.10 -4.90 -23.94
N VAL A 322 11.97 -3.89 -24.01
CA VAL A 322 11.94 -2.72 -23.12
C VAL A 322 10.67 -1.93 -23.39
N ALA A 323 9.62 -2.24 -22.62
CA ALA A 323 8.30 -1.62 -22.71
C ALA A 323 8.33 -0.10 -22.41
N ALA A 324 9.38 0.35 -21.73
CA ALA A 324 9.52 1.71 -21.26
C ALA A 324 9.67 2.71 -22.41
N ALA A 325 8.74 3.65 -22.44
CA ALA A 325 8.81 4.80 -23.30
C ALA A 325 9.87 5.77 -22.73
N GLY A 326 10.84 6.24 -23.53
CA GLY A 326 11.73 7.35 -23.13
C GLY A 326 13.14 7.15 -23.63
N LEU A 327 14.12 7.50 -22.79
CA LEU A 327 15.54 7.23 -23.05
C LEU A 327 15.87 5.73 -22.98
N SER A 328 15.12 4.95 -22.20
CA SER A 328 15.26 3.50 -22.02
C SER A 328 15.20 2.70 -23.32
N ARG A 329 14.45 3.18 -24.34
CA ARG A 329 14.38 2.50 -25.65
C ARG A 329 15.74 2.42 -26.36
N TRP A 330 16.65 3.34 -26.04
CA TRP A 330 18.01 3.36 -26.60
C TRP A 330 18.97 2.45 -25.82
N LEU A 331 18.53 1.98 -24.66
CA LEU A 331 19.31 1.16 -23.73
C LEU A 331 18.98 -0.33 -23.76
N ASP A 332 18.12 -0.73 -24.69
CA ASP A 332 17.74 -2.11 -24.98
C ASP A 332 18.97 -3.03 -25.11
N ILE A 333 19.13 -3.94 -24.15
CA ILE A 333 20.26 -4.84 -24.05
C ILE A 333 20.04 -6.02 -24.99
N ARG A 334 20.95 -6.25 -25.93
CA ARG A 334 20.91 -7.42 -26.81
C ARG A 334 21.53 -8.66 -26.16
N SER A 335 22.62 -8.47 -25.43
CA SER A 335 23.30 -9.57 -24.72
C SER A 335 24.20 -9.06 -23.63
N VAL A 336 24.32 -9.84 -22.56
CA VAL A 336 25.33 -9.67 -21.52
C VAL A 336 26.22 -10.91 -21.53
N ALA A 337 27.53 -10.74 -21.44
CA ALA A 337 28.46 -11.84 -21.24
C ALA A 337 29.37 -11.56 -20.05
N ALA A 338 29.60 -12.56 -19.20
CA ALA A 338 30.48 -12.46 -18.05
C ALA A 338 31.49 -13.60 -18.04
N MET A 339 32.75 -13.31 -17.70
CA MET A 339 33.84 -14.28 -17.68
C MET A 339 34.91 -13.87 -16.66
N GLY A 340 35.38 -14.83 -15.86
CA GLY A 340 36.52 -14.63 -14.98
C GLY A 340 37.84 -14.47 -15.76
N ARG A 341 38.70 -13.57 -15.28
CA ARG A 341 40.11 -13.41 -15.68
C ARG A 341 40.96 -13.34 -14.42
N GLU A 342 42.28 -13.51 -14.52
CA GLU A 342 43.20 -13.71 -13.38
C GLU A 342 42.93 -12.84 -12.13
N GLU A 343 42.51 -11.58 -12.30
CA GLU A 343 42.20 -10.69 -11.16
C GLU A 343 40.90 -9.89 -11.30
N SER A 344 40.08 -10.21 -12.31
CA SER A 344 38.90 -9.40 -12.58
C SER A 344 37.80 -10.18 -13.28
N LEU A 345 36.57 -9.85 -12.96
CA LEU A 345 35.39 -10.28 -13.71
C LEU A 345 35.21 -9.34 -14.89
N LEU A 346 35.29 -9.89 -16.11
CA LEU A 346 35.02 -9.15 -17.33
C LEU A 346 33.53 -9.27 -17.68
N VAL A 347 32.83 -8.14 -17.81
CA VAL A 347 31.44 -8.10 -18.25
C VAL A 347 31.35 -7.30 -19.55
N ASP A 348 30.82 -7.91 -20.61
CA ASP A 348 30.60 -7.29 -21.92
C ASP A 348 29.09 -7.17 -22.16
N VAL A 349 28.59 -5.95 -22.16
CA VAL A 349 27.19 -5.60 -22.41
C VAL A 349 27.09 -5.10 -23.84
N ARG A 350 26.23 -5.73 -24.64
CA ARG A 350 25.92 -5.26 -26.00
C ARG A 350 24.52 -4.73 -26.06
N LEU A 351 24.38 -3.51 -26.56
CA LEU A 351 23.12 -2.83 -26.77
C LEU A 351 22.61 -3.10 -28.19
N ALA A 352 21.29 -3.07 -28.36
CA ALA A 352 20.64 -3.12 -29.65
C ALA A 352 20.93 -1.86 -30.49
N ASN A 353 21.05 -0.72 -29.82
CA ASN A 353 21.33 0.57 -30.44
C ASN A 353 22.75 1.06 -30.10
N PRO A 354 23.35 1.93 -30.94
CA PRO A 354 24.62 2.54 -30.60
C PRO A 354 24.55 3.36 -29.30
N VAL A 355 25.57 3.25 -28.44
CA VAL A 355 25.64 4.00 -27.16
C VAL A 355 25.54 5.52 -27.41
N VAL A 356 26.14 5.99 -28.51
CA VAL A 356 26.08 7.40 -28.90
C VAL A 356 24.65 7.88 -29.22
N ALA A 357 23.76 6.99 -29.66
CA ALA A 357 22.36 7.34 -29.90
C ALA A 357 21.64 7.67 -28.59
N PHE A 358 21.95 6.94 -27.52
CA PHE A 358 21.47 7.27 -26.18
C PHE A 358 21.99 8.64 -25.73
N PHE A 359 23.30 8.91 -25.83
CA PHE A 359 23.86 10.19 -25.37
C PHE A 359 23.25 11.40 -26.10
N ASN A 360 23.06 11.29 -27.41
CA ASN A 360 22.39 12.35 -28.19
C ASN A 360 20.95 12.57 -27.72
N ALA A 361 20.21 11.49 -27.46
CA ALA A 361 18.83 11.58 -26.98
C ALA A 361 18.74 12.15 -25.56
N ALA A 362 19.67 11.76 -24.69
CA ALA A 362 19.73 12.20 -23.29
C ALA A 362 20.13 13.67 -23.19
N ALA A 363 21.13 14.13 -23.96
CA ALA A 363 21.54 15.53 -24.02
C ALA A 363 20.44 16.47 -24.54
N ALA A 364 19.56 15.96 -25.41
CA ALA A 364 18.37 16.69 -25.87
C ALA A 364 17.22 16.71 -24.85
N SER A 365 17.34 15.97 -23.75
CA SER A 365 16.35 15.89 -22.68
C SER A 365 16.86 16.56 -21.41
N SER A 366 15.97 16.89 -20.48
CA SER A 366 16.37 17.39 -19.15
C SER A 366 17.01 16.30 -18.27
N ASN A 367 17.03 15.04 -18.71
CA ASN A 367 17.53 13.91 -17.94
C ASN A 367 18.84 13.40 -18.55
N SER A 368 19.97 13.82 -17.99
CA SER A 368 21.28 13.35 -18.41
C SER A 368 21.61 11.94 -17.92
N PHE A 369 20.89 11.41 -16.93
CA PHE A 369 21.16 10.12 -16.31
C PHE A 369 20.10 9.08 -16.66
N SER A 370 20.55 7.87 -16.99
CA SER A 370 19.67 6.70 -17.10
C SER A 370 20.35 5.45 -16.57
N PRO A 371 19.75 4.75 -15.59
CA PRO A 371 20.21 3.42 -15.22
C PRO A 371 20.04 2.46 -16.42
N LEU A 372 21.05 1.62 -16.64
CA LEU A 372 21.07 0.61 -17.71
C LEU A 372 20.71 -0.77 -17.16
N MET A 373 21.46 -1.24 -16.16
CA MET A 373 21.26 -2.56 -15.57
C MET A 373 21.81 -2.65 -14.15
N THR A 374 21.40 -3.69 -13.44
CA THR A 374 22.02 -4.14 -12.19
C THR A 374 22.47 -5.57 -12.31
N LEU A 375 23.74 -5.86 -12.00
CA LEU A 375 24.27 -7.20 -11.83
C LEU A 375 24.13 -7.59 -10.36
N TYR A 376 23.52 -8.74 -10.08
CA TYR A 376 23.45 -9.34 -8.76
C TYR A 376 24.45 -10.48 -8.70
N LEU A 377 25.35 -10.43 -7.71
CA LEU A 377 26.40 -11.42 -7.52
C LEU A 377 26.20 -12.11 -6.17
N ASP A 378 26.46 -13.39 -6.19
CA ASP A 378 26.48 -14.28 -5.04
C ASP A 378 27.86 -14.93 -5.01
N THR A 379 28.67 -14.45 -4.05
CA THR A 379 30.09 -14.83 -3.93
C THR A 379 30.32 -16.13 -3.15
N ASP A 380 29.38 -16.56 -2.32
CA ASP A 380 29.47 -17.82 -1.56
C ASP A 380 28.66 -18.97 -2.19
N VAL A 381 27.81 -18.64 -3.18
CA VAL A 381 26.93 -19.57 -3.91
C VAL A 381 25.84 -20.17 -3.00
N ASP A 382 25.63 -19.61 -1.81
CA ASP A 382 24.61 -20.04 -0.87
C ASP A 382 23.31 -19.23 -1.07
N ARG A 383 22.22 -19.95 -1.37
CA ARG A 383 20.90 -19.31 -1.55
C ARG A 383 20.31 -18.77 -0.25
N GLN A 384 20.82 -19.23 0.89
CA GLN A 384 20.32 -18.88 2.22
C GLN A 384 20.97 -17.61 2.76
N THR A 385 22.12 -17.20 2.24
CA THR A 385 22.86 -16.00 2.65
C THR A 385 22.48 -14.79 1.79
N GLY A 386 22.93 -13.59 2.13
CA GLY A 386 22.72 -12.40 1.30
C GLY A 386 21.30 -11.81 1.27
N GLY A 387 21.07 -10.91 0.32
CA GLY A 387 19.84 -10.15 0.13
C GLY A 387 18.98 -10.61 -1.04
N THR A 388 17.86 -9.89 -1.25
CA THR A 388 16.93 -10.17 -2.36
C THR A 388 17.16 -9.20 -3.51
N ALA A 389 17.17 -9.73 -4.75
CA ALA A 389 17.22 -8.86 -5.93
C ALA A 389 15.93 -8.02 -5.98
N ALA A 390 16.08 -6.71 -6.19
CA ALA A 390 14.97 -5.77 -6.07
C ALA A 390 13.81 -6.18 -6.99
N GLY A 391 12.58 -6.15 -6.46
CA GLY A 391 11.37 -6.48 -7.21
C GLY A 391 11.17 -7.96 -7.54
N SER A 392 12.05 -8.88 -7.16
CA SER A 392 11.84 -10.31 -7.46
C SER A 392 11.28 -11.07 -6.24
N SER A 393 10.08 -11.62 -6.36
CA SER A 393 9.55 -12.56 -5.38
C SER A 393 10.25 -13.91 -5.54
N GLY A 394 11.04 -14.33 -4.55
CA GLY A 394 11.64 -15.67 -4.51
C GLY A 394 13.08 -15.79 -5.02
N ARG A 395 13.80 -14.69 -5.25
CA ARG A 395 15.24 -14.72 -5.60
C ARG A 395 16.06 -13.95 -4.58
N GLY A 396 16.42 -14.67 -3.52
CA GLY A 396 17.40 -14.26 -2.50
C GLY A 396 18.78 -14.82 -2.80
N GLY A 397 19.71 -14.74 -1.85
CA GLY A 397 21.02 -15.35 -2.02
C GLY A 397 22.10 -14.43 -2.58
N TYR A 398 21.86 -13.12 -2.78
CA TYR A 398 22.84 -12.24 -3.44
C TYR A 398 23.47 -11.30 -2.43
N ASP A 399 24.79 -11.35 -2.28
CA ASP A 399 25.54 -10.57 -1.27
C ASP A 399 26.15 -9.28 -1.85
N ARG A 400 26.17 -9.15 -3.19
CA ARG A 400 26.66 -7.96 -3.89
C ARG A 400 25.74 -7.53 -5.04
N ALA A 401 25.76 -6.23 -5.34
CA ALA A 401 25.16 -5.67 -6.54
C ALA A 401 26.12 -4.69 -7.24
N VAL A 402 26.10 -4.68 -8.56
CA VAL A 402 26.84 -3.72 -9.41
C VAL A 402 25.82 -2.99 -10.27
N GLU A 403 25.67 -1.69 -10.04
CA GLU A 403 24.75 -0.83 -10.78
C GLU A 403 25.50 -0.07 -11.86
N VAL A 404 24.96 -0.11 -13.09
CA VAL A 404 25.55 0.54 -14.26
C VAL A 404 24.61 1.65 -14.71
N VAL A 405 25.08 2.88 -14.63
CA VAL A 405 24.34 4.09 -14.99
C VAL A 405 25.08 4.82 -16.11
N LEU A 406 24.33 5.25 -17.12
CA LEU A 406 24.85 6.07 -18.20
C LEU A 406 24.52 7.53 -17.94
N GLU A 407 25.53 8.39 -18.03
CA GLU A 407 25.39 9.85 -17.94
C GLU A 407 25.81 10.48 -19.27
N ALA A 408 24.93 11.27 -19.89
CA ALA A 408 25.27 12.10 -21.04
C ALA A 408 25.90 13.42 -20.60
N ASP A 409 26.96 13.85 -21.28
CA ASP A 409 27.55 15.17 -21.06
C ASP A 409 26.66 16.24 -21.69
N PRO A 410 26.06 17.16 -20.91
CA PRO A 410 25.19 18.19 -21.46
C PRO A 410 25.92 19.15 -22.40
N ALA A 411 27.25 19.28 -22.29
CA ALA A 411 28.04 20.14 -23.16
C ALA A 411 28.34 19.51 -24.53
N THR A 412 28.32 18.17 -24.64
CA THR A 412 28.68 17.48 -25.89
C THR A 412 27.76 16.28 -26.17
N ALA A 413 26.81 16.44 -27.10
CA ALA A 413 25.76 15.46 -27.41
C ALA A 413 26.24 14.04 -27.78
N ALA A 414 27.52 13.86 -28.13
CA ALA A 414 28.11 12.58 -28.49
C ALA A 414 28.98 11.93 -27.39
N ARG A 415 29.16 12.59 -26.24
CA ARG A 415 29.97 12.07 -25.14
C ARG A 415 29.11 11.78 -23.92
N GLY A 416 29.57 10.82 -23.15
CA GLY A 416 28.99 10.48 -21.88
C GLY A 416 29.94 9.64 -21.06
N ARG A 417 29.55 9.39 -19.83
CA ARG A 417 30.28 8.60 -18.85
C ARG A 417 29.42 7.40 -18.45
N VAL A 418 30.09 6.30 -18.10
CA VAL A 418 29.43 5.17 -17.45
C VAL A 418 29.86 5.19 -16.00
N HIS A 419 28.90 5.34 -15.10
CA HIS A 419 29.09 5.21 -13.68
C HIS A 419 28.81 3.77 -13.29
N VAL A 420 29.75 3.17 -12.56
CA VAL A 420 29.61 1.82 -12.05
C VAL A 420 29.78 1.86 -10.54
N SER A 421 28.70 1.61 -9.83
CA SER A 421 28.67 1.63 -8.36
C SER A 421 28.49 0.21 -7.83
N THR A 422 29.27 -0.15 -6.83
CA THR A 422 29.21 -1.47 -6.19
C THR A 422 28.57 -1.36 -4.82
N TYR A 423 27.77 -2.36 -4.46
CA TYR A 423 27.03 -2.41 -3.22
C TYR A 423 27.15 -3.79 -2.56
N ARG A 424 27.19 -3.81 -1.24
CA ARG A 424 26.90 -4.98 -0.40
C ARG A 424 25.42 -5.01 -0.09
N LEU A 425 24.81 -6.19 -0.18
CA LEU A 425 23.39 -6.40 0.11
C LEU A 425 23.23 -7.02 1.50
N GLU A 426 22.52 -6.31 2.39
CA GLU A 426 22.18 -6.75 3.74
C GLU A 426 20.65 -6.81 3.85
N GLY A 427 20.07 -7.94 3.43
CA GLY A 427 18.63 -8.12 3.29
C GLY A 427 18.02 -7.23 2.20
N ARG A 428 17.46 -6.08 2.61
CA ARG A 428 16.92 -5.03 1.72
C ARG A 428 17.77 -3.76 1.68
N GLN A 429 18.77 -3.65 2.55
CA GLN A 429 19.66 -2.49 2.59
C GLN A 429 20.82 -2.66 1.59
N ARG A 430 21.26 -1.54 1.01
CA ARG A 430 22.43 -1.47 0.12
C ARG A 430 23.50 -0.61 0.79
N VAL A 431 24.67 -1.17 1.02
CA VAL A 431 25.83 -0.46 1.57
C VAL A 431 26.82 -0.24 0.42
N SER A 432 27.15 1.01 0.11
CA SER A 432 28.10 1.33 -0.97
C SER A 432 29.49 0.80 -0.66
N LEU A 433 30.09 0.10 -1.61
CA LEU A 433 31.47 -0.39 -1.56
C LEU A 433 32.44 0.48 -2.37
N GLY A 434 31.90 1.47 -3.09
CA GLY A 434 32.68 2.40 -3.90
C GLY A 434 32.21 2.46 -5.35
N THR A 435 33.03 3.10 -6.18
CA THR A 435 32.82 3.23 -7.63
C THR A 435 34.00 2.60 -8.37
N LEU A 436 33.74 2.07 -9.56
CA LEU A 436 34.79 1.53 -10.41
C LEU A 436 35.66 2.68 -10.94
N PRO A 437 37.00 2.59 -10.87
CA PRO A 437 37.86 3.61 -11.45
C PRO A 437 37.67 3.71 -12.98
N GLU A 438 37.93 4.87 -13.57
CA GLU A 438 37.65 5.16 -14.98
C GLU A 438 38.28 4.14 -15.95
N GLY A 439 39.47 3.62 -15.62
CA GLY A 439 40.14 2.58 -16.43
C GLY A 439 39.45 1.21 -16.41
N GLY A 440 38.46 1.00 -15.54
CA GLY A 440 37.67 -0.22 -15.46
C GLY A 440 36.50 -0.26 -16.44
N VAL A 441 36.19 0.84 -17.12
CA VAL A 441 35.11 0.94 -18.11
C VAL A 441 35.72 1.23 -19.48
N SER A 442 35.28 0.49 -20.49
CA SER A 442 35.55 0.82 -21.90
C SER A 442 34.26 0.82 -22.70
N LEU A 443 34.09 1.86 -23.51
CA LEU A 443 32.94 2.04 -24.40
C LEU A 443 33.33 1.67 -25.82
N ASN A 444 32.47 0.93 -26.50
CA ASN A 444 32.50 0.77 -27.94
C ASN A 444 31.15 1.24 -28.53
N SER A 445 31.03 1.22 -29.87
CA SER A 445 29.85 1.80 -30.53
C SER A 445 28.53 1.19 -30.07
N HIS A 446 28.50 -0.11 -29.75
CA HIS A 446 27.28 -0.85 -29.38
C HIS A 446 27.41 -1.58 -28.04
N GLY A 447 28.34 -1.18 -27.19
CA GLY A 447 28.63 -1.98 -26.02
C GLY A 447 29.53 -1.34 -25.01
N ILE A 448 29.44 -1.91 -23.81
CA ILE A 448 30.08 -1.44 -22.60
C ILE A 448 30.82 -2.63 -22.02
N ARG A 449 32.12 -2.49 -21.83
CA ARG A 449 32.95 -3.51 -21.22
C ARG A 449 33.43 -3.03 -19.86
N LEU A 450 33.11 -3.81 -18.84
CA LEU A 450 33.44 -3.58 -17.45
C LEU A 450 34.51 -4.58 -17.03
N ARG A 451 35.57 -4.09 -16.39
CA ARG A 451 36.60 -4.90 -15.75
C ARG A 451 36.50 -4.69 -14.24
N LEU A 452 35.81 -5.59 -13.55
CA LEU A 452 35.53 -5.50 -12.13
C LEU A 452 36.61 -6.25 -11.32
N PRO A 453 37.49 -5.58 -10.56
CA PRO A 453 38.52 -6.26 -9.78
C PRO A 453 37.93 -7.21 -8.75
N TYR A 454 38.52 -8.40 -8.59
CA TYR A 454 38.07 -9.36 -7.58
C TYR A 454 38.11 -8.78 -6.16
N ALA A 455 39.12 -7.98 -5.84
CA ALA A 455 39.24 -7.28 -4.57
C ALA A 455 38.04 -6.35 -4.28
N LEU A 456 37.49 -5.69 -5.30
CA LEU A 456 36.32 -4.81 -5.16
C LEU A 456 35.04 -5.59 -4.87
N LEU A 457 34.95 -6.82 -5.40
CA LEU A 457 33.78 -7.69 -5.25
C LEU A 457 33.87 -8.61 -4.02
N GLY A 458 35.08 -8.81 -3.48
CA GLY A 458 35.35 -9.81 -2.44
C GLY A 458 35.40 -11.23 -2.99
N LEU A 459 35.91 -11.40 -4.22
CA LEU A 459 36.04 -12.69 -4.88
C LEU A 459 37.44 -13.28 -4.69
N GLU A 460 37.51 -14.60 -4.57
CA GLU A 460 38.76 -15.35 -4.50
C GLU A 460 39.08 -16.05 -5.83
N ARG A 461 40.37 -16.15 -6.18
CA ARG A 461 40.83 -16.91 -7.36
C ARG A 461 40.48 -18.39 -7.20
N GLY A 462 40.11 -19.07 -8.29
CA GLY A 462 39.62 -20.45 -8.24
C GLY A 462 38.20 -20.60 -7.67
N GLY A 463 37.56 -19.52 -7.20
CA GLY A 463 36.21 -19.53 -6.66
C GLY A 463 35.12 -19.76 -7.71
N ARG A 464 33.88 -19.92 -7.25
CA ARG A 464 32.69 -19.94 -8.10
C ARG A 464 31.85 -18.72 -7.78
N LEU A 465 31.25 -18.12 -8.81
CA LEU A 465 30.40 -16.95 -8.70
C LEU A 465 29.05 -17.26 -9.33
N ARG A 466 27.96 -17.09 -8.58
CA ARG A 466 26.63 -17.06 -9.19
C ARG A 466 26.29 -15.61 -9.54
N ILE A 467 25.90 -15.39 -10.78
CA ILE A 467 25.62 -14.07 -11.33
C ILE A 467 24.29 -14.05 -12.06
N CYS A 468 23.63 -12.92 -11.94
CA CYS A 468 22.36 -12.59 -12.54
C CYS A 468 22.43 -11.12 -12.98
N TYR A 469 21.77 -10.75 -14.07
CA TYR A 469 21.60 -9.34 -14.43
C TYR A 469 20.11 -9.01 -14.54
N ARG A 470 19.80 -7.74 -14.33
CA ARG A 470 18.47 -7.17 -14.51
C ARG A 470 18.60 -5.89 -15.33
N GLU A 471 17.94 -5.84 -16.48
CA GLU A 471 17.82 -4.63 -17.27
C GLU A 471 16.84 -3.64 -16.63
N TYR A 472 17.13 -2.34 -16.75
CA TYR A 472 16.25 -1.29 -16.29
C TYR A 472 15.17 -0.98 -17.33
N GLY A 473 13.90 -1.13 -16.97
CA GLY A 473 12.75 -0.81 -17.84
C GLY A 473 12.06 -2.02 -18.49
N GLN A 474 12.56 -3.23 -18.27
CA GLN A 474 11.86 -4.47 -18.64
C GLN A 474 10.74 -4.74 -17.62
N GLU A 475 9.49 -4.88 -18.09
CA GLU A 475 8.37 -5.31 -17.25
C GLU A 475 8.62 -6.74 -16.76
N GLN A 476 8.52 -6.95 -15.46
CA GLN A 476 8.80 -8.25 -14.86
C GLN A 476 7.78 -9.29 -15.34
N GLY A 477 8.23 -10.24 -16.17
CA GLY A 477 7.40 -11.38 -16.57
C GLY A 477 7.82 -12.11 -17.85
N GLY A 478 8.71 -11.54 -18.69
CA GLY A 478 8.94 -12.05 -20.06
C GLY A 478 10.14 -12.97 -20.31
N GLY A 479 11.09 -13.12 -19.38
CA GLY A 479 12.44 -13.66 -19.65
C GLY A 479 13.45 -12.52 -19.56
N LEU A 480 14.74 -12.67 -19.26
CA LEU A 480 15.65 -13.82 -19.19
C LEU A 480 16.66 -13.63 -18.05
N VAL A 481 16.19 -13.49 -16.81
CA VAL A 481 17.09 -13.56 -15.66
C VAL A 481 17.32 -15.03 -15.30
N LYS A 482 18.33 -15.67 -15.89
CA LYS A 482 18.78 -17.03 -15.51
C LYS A 482 20.07 -16.90 -14.72
N ASP A 483 20.07 -17.36 -13.46
CA ASP A 483 21.29 -17.49 -12.69
C ASP A 483 22.31 -18.29 -13.51
N SER A 484 23.53 -17.78 -13.64
CA SER A 484 24.64 -18.53 -14.23
C SER A 484 25.76 -18.68 -13.22
N LEU A 485 26.38 -19.84 -13.22
CA LEU A 485 27.55 -20.11 -12.40
C LEU A 485 28.80 -19.95 -13.27
N ILE A 486 29.75 -19.14 -12.81
CA ILE A 486 31.02 -18.89 -13.46
C ILE A 486 32.13 -19.39 -12.55
N THR A 487 33.12 -20.09 -13.12
CA THR A 487 34.36 -20.43 -12.43
C THR A 487 35.37 -19.31 -12.64
N LEU A 488 35.97 -18.82 -11.56
CA LEU A 488 37.00 -17.80 -11.60
C LEU A 488 38.36 -18.50 -11.76
N PRO A 489 39.18 -18.13 -12.77
CA PRO A 489 40.49 -18.73 -12.97
C PRO A 489 41.49 -18.44 -11.85
#